data_AF-A0A2T7DJL6-F1
#
_entry.id   AF-A0A2T7DJL6-F1
#
_cell.length_a   1.000
_cell.length_b   1.000
_cell.length_c   1.000
_cell.angle_alpha   90.00
_cell.angle_beta   90.00
_cell.angle_gamma   90.00
#
_symmetry.space_group_name_H-M   'P 1'
#
loop_
_entity.id
_entity.type
_entity.pdbx_description
1 polymer ?
#
loop_
_entity_poly.entity_id
_entity_poly.type
_entity_poly.pdbx_seq_one_letter_code
_entity_poly.pdbx_strand_id
1 'polypeptide(L)'
;MSLQKQRQEQEKQLAFWELANQVAAEARKLLKYHRSLGVQVVIGGTRLPQEQRSMQANPCQILVATPGRLKDHLENTPGFSTRIKGVKVLVLDEADRLLDMGFRRDIEKIIAFIPKERQTLLFSATVPEEVRQISHVAMRKDYEFINTVQEGDEETHSQVNQMYMIAPLDLHFSILYDVLKKHVAEDAEYKMIVFCTTAMVTKLVAEVLSQLKLNIREIHSRKSQSARTKVSDEFRKSKGLILVSSDVSARGVDYPDVTLVIQVGLPADREQYIHRLGRTGRKGKEGQGILLLAPWEMHFLSTVNDLSISEAAAPSVDSSIQAVVKDAVTRVEMKSKESAYQAWLGYYNSNKSISRDKARLVRLAEDFSQSMGLQVPPAIPKLILRKMGLSNVPGLRSA
;
A
#
# COMPACT_ATOMS: atom_id res chain seq x y z
N MET A 1 18.52 4.67 12.05
CA MET A 1 17.29 4.12 11.42
C MET A 1 17.69 3.45 10.11
N SER A 2 17.30 2.19 9.84
CA SER A 2 17.74 1.50 8.62
C SER A 2 17.16 2.17 7.37
N LEU A 3 17.88 2.15 6.25
CA LEU A 3 17.42 2.70 4.96
C LEU A 3 16.07 2.10 4.51
N GLN A 4 15.74 0.89 4.97
CA GLN A 4 14.49 0.22 4.62
C GLN A 4 13.32 0.74 5.42
N LYS A 5 13.52 1.02 6.71
CA LYS A 5 12.51 1.68 7.53
C LYS A 5 12.16 3.07 6.95
N GLN A 6 13.18 3.84 6.54
CA GLN A 6 12.97 5.10 5.81
C GLN A 6 12.19 4.96 4.50
N ARG A 7 12.40 3.86 3.75
CA ARG A 7 11.71 3.61 2.48
C ARG A 7 10.25 3.19 2.70
N GLN A 8 9.99 2.37 3.71
CA GLN A 8 8.64 1.98 4.10
C GLN A 8 7.86 3.19 4.65
N GLU A 9 8.51 4.06 5.43
CA GLU A 9 7.97 5.36 5.86
C GLU A 9 7.56 6.22 4.66
N GLN A 10 8.44 6.31 3.66
CA GLN A 10 8.20 7.07 2.43
C GLN A 10 7.02 6.49 1.63
N GLU A 11 6.90 5.16 1.55
CA GLU A 11 5.76 4.47 0.93
C GLU A 11 4.42 4.82 1.59
N LYS A 12 4.38 4.75 2.91
CA LYS A 12 3.18 5.11 3.68
C LYS A 12 2.81 6.58 3.46
N GLN A 13 3.80 7.49 3.41
CA GLN A 13 3.58 8.93 3.20
C GLN A 13 2.94 9.23 1.84
N LEU A 14 3.38 8.51 0.82
CA LEU A 14 2.95 8.71 -0.55
C LEU A 14 1.49 8.28 -0.78
N ALA A 15 1.05 7.19 -0.16
CA ALA A 15 -0.35 6.78 -0.22
C ALA A 15 -1.30 7.81 0.43
N PHE A 16 -0.85 8.47 1.50
CA PHE A 16 -1.61 9.52 2.16
C PHE A 16 -1.76 10.78 1.30
N TRP A 17 -0.80 11.04 0.40
CA TRP A 17 -0.93 12.13 -0.59
C TRP A 17 -2.04 11.84 -1.59
N GLU A 18 -2.19 10.58 -2.00
CA GLU A 18 -3.25 10.17 -2.92
C GLU A 18 -4.62 10.23 -2.24
N LEU A 19 -4.72 9.75 -0.99
CA LEU A 19 -5.93 9.88 -0.17
C LEU A 19 -6.34 11.33 0.02
N ALA A 20 -5.42 12.22 0.39
CA ALA A 20 -5.72 13.64 0.58
C ALA A 20 -6.29 14.28 -0.71
N ASN A 21 -5.74 13.95 -1.87
CA ASN A 21 -6.26 14.42 -3.15
C ASN A 21 -7.64 13.85 -3.47
N GLN A 22 -7.91 12.60 -3.13
CA GLN A 22 -9.21 11.97 -3.32
C GLN A 22 -10.27 12.62 -2.42
N VAL A 23 -10.01 12.79 -1.13
CA VAL A 23 -10.91 13.49 -0.20
C VAL A 23 -11.20 14.89 -0.71
N ALA A 24 -10.19 15.60 -1.21
CA ALA A 24 -10.37 16.93 -1.77
C ALA A 24 -11.21 16.91 -3.06
N ALA A 25 -11.06 15.91 -3.91
CA ALA A 25 -11.88 15.74 -5.11
C ALA A 25 -13.36 15.49 -4.75
N GLU A 26 -13.64 14.61 -3.79
CA GLU A 26 -15.00 14.37 -3.31
C GLU A 26 -15.60 15.61 -2.64
N ALA A 27 -14.83 16.31 -1.79
CA ALA A 27 -15.27 17.57 -1.18
C ALA A 27 -15.61 18.62 -2.25
N ARG A 28 -14.82 18.74 -3.32
CA ARG A 28 -15.13 19.67 -4.43
C ARG A 28 -16.40 19.29 -5.18
N LYS A 29 -16.72 18.00 -5.33
CA LYS A 29 -18.00 17.58 -5.92
C LYS A 29 -19.19 18.05 -5.09
N LEU A 30 -19.10 17.94 -3.75
CA LEU A 30 -20.13 18.43 -2.84
C LEU A 30 -20.29 19.95 -2.91
N LEU A 31 -19.18 20.69 -3.10
CA LEU A 31 -19.20 22.15 -3.20
C LEU A 31 -19.55 22.70 -4.60
N LYS A 32 -19.91 21.86 -5.57
CA LYS A 32 -20.19 22.27 -6.97
C LYS A 32 -21.17 23.45 -7.08
N TYR A 33 -22.14 23.53 -6.18
CA TYR A 33 -23.17 24.58 -6.15
C TYR A 33 -22.94 25.65 -5.05
N HIS A 34 -21.82 25.59 -4.33
CA HIS A 34 -21.48 26.50 -3.22
C HIS A 34 -20.18 27.28 -3.51
N ARG A 35 -20.24 28.23 -4.46
CA ARG A 35 -19.04 28.93 -5.00
C ARG A 35 -18.26 29.76 -3.97
N SER A 36 -18.86 30.13 -2.85
CA SER A 36 -18.19 30.87 -1.75
C SER A 36 -17.33 29.96 -0.85
N LEU A 37 -17.51 28.64 -0.97
CA LEU A 37 -16.77 27.64 -0.23
C LEU A 37 -15.68 27.02 -1.12
N GLY A 38 -14.52 26.74 -0.55
CA GLY A 38 -13.41 26.13 -1.27
C GLY A 38 -12.65 25.09 -0.48
N VAL A 39 -11.99 24.21 -1.24
CA VAL A 39 -11.16 23.11 -0.73
C VAL A 39 -9.71 23.36 -1.13
N GLN A 40 -8.84 23.48 -0.13
CA GLN A 40 -7.40 23.55 -0.33
C GLN A 40 -6.75 22.23 0.13
N VAL A 41 -5.62 21.89 -0.49
CA VAL A 41 -4.86 20.67 -0.18
C VAL A 41 -3.43 21.07 0.15
N VAL A 42 -2.93 20.67 1.31
CA VAL A 42 -1.53 20.90 1.72
C VAL A 42 -0.85 19.59 2.06
N ILE A 43 0.02 19.16 1.16
CA ILE A 43 0.74 17.88 1.24
C ILE A 43 2.22 18.12 0.98
N GLY A 44 3.08 17.20 1.43
CA GLY A 44 4.52 17.31 1.18
C GLY A 44 4.86 17.42 -0.32
N GLY A 45 5.97 18.08 -0.65
CA GLY A 45 6.51 18.15 -2.02
C GLY A 45 6.31 19.48 -2.76
N THR A 46 5.43 20.35 -2.26
CA THR A 46 5.23 21.74 -2.74
C THR A 46 5.97 22.75 -1.86
N ARG A 47 6.16 24.00 -2.33
CA ARG A 47 6.83 25.04 -1.53
C ARG A 47 5.80 25.77 -0.65
N LEU A 48 6.06 25.90 0.66
CA LEU A 48 5.17 26.58 1.62
C LEU A 48 4.66 27.95 1.14
N PRO A 49 5.50 28.85 0.56
CA PRO A 49 5.02 30.16 0.10
C PRO A 49 4.06 30.09 -1.09
N GLN A 50 4.09 29.02 -1.89
CA GLN A 50 3.13 28.80 -2.98
C GLN A 50 1.78 28.33 -2.42
N GLU A 51 1.81 27.40 -1.47
CA GLU A 51 0.62 26.92 -0.76
C GLU A 51 -0.07 28.05 0.00
N GLN A 52 0.70 28.87 0.71
CA GLN A 52 0.20 30.05 1.43
C GLN A 52 -0.48 31.04 0.48
N ARG A 53 0.18 31.38 -0.64
CA ARG A 53 -0.42 32.25 -1.66
C ARG A 53 -1.71 31.68 -2.23
N SER A 54 -1.75 30.38 -2.52
CA SER A 54 -2.98 29.72 -2.99
C SER A 54 -4.11 29.82 -1.97
N MET A 55 -3.84 29.55 -0.68
CA MET A 55 -4.84 29.63 0.40
C MET A 55 -5.29 31.05 0.73
N GLN A 56 -4.52 32.08 0.36
CA GLN A 56 -4.88 33.49 0.49
C GLN A 56 -5.69 33.98 -0.70
N ALA A 57 -5.34 33.53 -1.92
CA ALA A 57 -6.02 33.93 -3.15
C ALA A 57 -7.36 33.21 -3.37
N ASN A 58 -7.58 32.05 -2.73
CA ASN A 58 -8.76 31.21 -2.97
C ASN A 58 -9.52 30.89 -1.67
N PRO A 59 -10.84 30.62 -1.76
CA PRO A 59 -11.63 30.11 -0.63
C PRO A 59 -11.02 28.82 -0.04
N CYS A 60 -11.00 28.74 1.28
CA CYS A 60 -10.33 27.69 2.06
C CYS A 60 -11.11 27.38 3.34
N GLN A 61 -12.37 26.99 3.20
CA GLN A 61 -13.22 26.57 4.31
C GLN A 61 -13.00 25.09 4.66
N ILE A 62 -12.58 24.29 3.68
CA ILE A 62 -12.15 22.91 3.88
C ILE A 62 -10.66 22.83 3.54
N LEU A 63 -9.86 22.33 4.49
CA LEU A 63 -8.44 22.07 4.30
C LEU A 63 -8.18 20.57 4.46
N VAL A 64 -7.67 19.94 3.41
CA VAL A 64 -7.21 18.55 3.47
C VAL A 64 -5.69 18.54 3.54
N ALA A 65 -5.12 17.84 4.51
CA ALA A 65 -3.69 17.92 4.76
C ALA A 65 -3.08 16.61 5.26
N THR A 66 -1.81 16.40 4.94
CA THR A 66 -0.99 15.37 5.62
C THR A 66 -0.39 15.93 6.91
N PRO A 67 -0.28 15.17 8.01
CA PRO A 67 0.13 15.70 9.32
C PRO A 67 1.45 16.47 9.29
N GLY A 68 2.50 15.89 8.71
CA GLY A 68 3.82 16.55 8.64
C GLY A 68 3.75 17.94 7.99
N ARG A 69 3.07 18.06 6.83
CA ARG A 69 2.93 19.34 6.14
C ARG A 69 2.02 20.33 6.87
N LEU A 70 0.94 19.84 7.51
CA LEU A 70 0.07 20.71 8.31
C LEU A 70 0.82 21.28 9.51
N LYS A 71 1.62 20.45 10.20
CA LYS A 71 2.50 20.88 11.28
C LYS A 71 3.50 21.93 10.80
N ASP A 72 4.14 21.70 9.65
CA ASP A 72 5.07 22.68 9.07
C ASP A 72 4.40 24.04 8.82
N HIS A 73 3.14 24.06 8.35
CA HIS A 73 2.37 25.30 8.21
C HIS A 73 2.06 25.96 9.56
N LEU A 74 1.66 25.17 10.57
CA LEU A 74 1.36 25.68 11.91
C LEU A 74 2.59 26.29 12.59
N GLU A 75 3.76 25.69 12.41
CA GLU A 75 5.01 26.13 13.04
C GLU A 75 5.71 27.26 12.25
N ASN A 76 5.66 27.23 10.90
CA ASN A 76 6.53 28.08 10.07
C ASN A 76 5.81 29.04 9.12
N THR A 77 4.48 28.95 8.95
CA THR A 77 3.76 29.87 8.04
C THR A 77 3.16 31.05 8.81
N PRO A 78 3.58 32.29 8.52
CA PRO A 78 3.07 33.46 9.23
C PRO A 78 1.55 33.59 9.14
N GLY A 79 0.91 33.78 10.30
CA GLY A 79 -0.55 33.94 10.43
C GLY A 79 -1.37 32.65 10.30
N PHE A 80 -0.77 31.51 9.95
CA PHE A 80 -1.49 30.26 9.80
C PHE A 80 -2.02 29.73 11.14
N SER A 81 -1.19 29.79 12.20
CA SER A 81 -1.57 29.42 13.56
C SER A 81 -2.70 30.29 14.14
N THR A 82 -2.84 31.53 13.68
CA THR A 82 -3.98 32.38 14.03
C THR A 82 -5.23 31.95 13.25
N ARG A 83 -5.10 31.70 11.95
CA ARG A 83 -6.23 31.29 11.09
C ARG A 83 -6.84 29.96 11.53
N ILE A 84 -6.02 29.00 11.98
CA ILE A 84 -6.50 27.68 12.43
C ILE A 84 -7.40 27.76 13.68
N LYS A 85 -7.35 28.87 14.44
CA LYS A 85 -8.23 29.07 15.60
C LYS A 85 -9.71 29.20 15.23
N GLY A 86 -10.03 29.39 13.94
CA GLY A 86 -11.41 29.37 13.44
C GLY A 86 -11.99 27.97 13.18
N VAL A 87 -11.19 26.90 13.29
CA VAL A 87 -11.63 25.53 12.97
C VAL A 87 -12.75 25.08 13.91
N LYS A 88 -13.84 24.59 13.32
CA LYS A 88 -15.01 24.05 14.04
C LYS A 88 -15.11 22.53 14.00
N VAL A 89 -14.54 21.90 12.99
CA VAL A 89 -14.55 20.45 12.78
C VAL A 89 -13.14 19.98 12.46
N LEU A 90 -12.68 18.96 13.18
CA LEU A 90 -11.46 18.22 12.89
C LEU A 90 -11.83 16.79 12.50
N VAL A 91 -11.33 16.32 11.35
CA VAL A 91 -11.50 14.93 10.92
C VAL A 91 -10.13 14.26 10.89
N LEU A 92 -10.01 13.14 11.59
CA LEU A 92 -8.87 12.23 11.52
C LEU A 92 -9.33 11.00 10.74
N ASP A 93 -8.90 10.90 9.49
CA ASP A 93 -9.24 9.80 8.59
C ASP A 93 -8.09 8.77 8.53
N GLU A 94 -8.41 7.49 8.41
CA GLU A 94 -7.46 6.35 8.44
C GLU A 94 -6.49 6.45 9.65
N ALA A 95 -7.06 6.59 10.86
CA ALA A 95 -6.33 6.93 12.09
C ALA A 95 -5.30 5.87 12.52
N ASP A 96 -5.59 4.58 12.32
CA ASP A 96 -4.63 3.48 12.49
C ASP A 96 -3.35 3.71 11.68
N ARG A 97 -3.51 4.05 10.40
CA ARG A 97 -2.42 4.27 9.48
C ARG A 97 -1.59 5.50 9.83
N LEU A 98 -2.27 6.57 10.25
CA LEU A 98 -1.60 7.78 10.72
C LEU A 98 -0.61 7.45 11.84
N LEU A 99 -0.95 6.50 12.73
CA LEU A 99 -0.11 6.08 13.84
C LEU A 99 1.00 5.12 13.42
N ASP A 100 0.69 4.16 12.53
CA ASP A 100 1.65 3.25 11.91
C ASP A 100 2.81 3.95 11.19
N MET A 101 2.60 5.21 10.80
CA MET A 101 3.55 6.10 10.14
C MET A 101 4.38 6.95 11.10
N GLY A 102 4.22 6.72 12.40
CA GLY A 102 4.89 7.52 13.43
C GLY A 102 4.38 8.96 13.51
N PHE A 103 3.24 9.32 12.90
CA PHE A 103 2.71 10.69 12.97
C PHE A 103 2.03 11.01 14.30
N ARG A 104 2.02 10.10 15.27
CA ARG A 104 1.46 10.32 16.61
C ARG A 104 1.85 11.70 17.17
N ARG A 105 3.15 12.00 17.22
CA ARG A 105 3.67 13.26 17.76
C ARG A 105 3.22 14.48 16.95
N ASP A 106 3.14 14.34 15.63
CA ASP A 106 2.72 15.42 14.75
C ASP A 106 1.23 15.71 14.92
N ILE A 107 0.40 14.67 15.09
CA ILE A 107 -1.04 14.77 15.34
C ILE A 107 -1.32 15.40 16.71
N GLU A 108 -0.64 14.93 17.76
CA GLU A 108 -0.73 15.52 19.10
C GLU A 108 -0.41 17.02 19.07
N LYS A 109 0.65 17.42 18.35
CA LYS A 109 0.98 18.83 18.15
C LYS A 109 -0.11 19.59 17.38
N ILE A 110 -0.60 19.05 16.27
CA ILE A 110 -1.67 19.68 15.48
C ILE A 110 -2.91 19.90 16.35
N ILE A 111 -3.32 18.89 17.11
CA ILE A 111 -4.46 18.98 18.04
C ILE A 111 -4.24 20.10 19.06
N ALA A 112 -3.02 20.28 19.58
CA ALA A 112 -2.70 21.36 20.50
C ALA A 112 -2.80 22.77 19.88
N PHE A 113 -2.57 22.91 18.57
CA PHE A 113 -2.78 24.19 17.87
C PHE A 113 -4.26 24.50 17.60
N ILE A 114 -5.10 23.49 17.44
CA ILE A 114 -6.53 23.64 17.11
C ILE A 114 -7.33 23.94 18.40
N PRO A 115 -8.40 24.77 18.34
CA PRO A 115 -9.25 25.00 19.51
C PRO A 115 -9.85 23.71 20.10
N LYS A 116 -10.00 23.67 21.43
CA LYS A 116 -10.66 22.55 22.12
C LYS A 116 -12.17 22.51 21.84
N GLU A 117 -12.79 23.68 21.68
CA GLU A 117 -14.21 23.80 21.34
C GLU A 117 -14.42 23.56 19.85
N ARG A 118 -14.52 22.28 19.49
CA ARG A 118 -14.72 21.78 18.12
C ARG A 118 -15.43 20.44 18.13
N GLN A 119 -16.02 20.05 17.01
CA GLN A 119 -16.38 18.65 16.76
C GLN A 119 -15.16 17.90 16.26
N THR A 120 -14.98 16.65 16.69
CA THR A 120 -13.93 15.78 16.17
C THR A 120 -14.56 14.48 15.72
N LEU A 121 -14.19 14.05 14.51
CA LEU A 121 -14.58 12.79 13.92
C LEU A 121 -13.31 12.00 13.67
N LEU A 122 -13.27 10.76 14.15
CA LEU A 122 -12.16 9.84 13.94
C LEU A 122 -12.69 8.62 13.20
N PHE A 123 -12.15 8.37 12.01
CA PHE A 123 -12.50 7.24 11.17
C PHE A 123 -11.28 6.31 11.04
N SER A 124 -11.51 5.01 11.18
CA SER A 124 -10.48 3.99 11.07
C SER A 124 -11.16 2.67 10.71
N ALA A 125 -10.55 1.88 9.82
CA ALA A 125 -11.06 0.55 9.52
C ALA A 125 -10.78 -0.41 10.69
N THR A 126 -9.61 -0.25 11.34
CA THR A 126 -9.22 -1.03 12.52
C THR A 126 -9.04 -0.10 13.73
N VAL A 127 -9.25 -0.62 14.95
CA VAL A 127 -9.14 0.17 16.19
C VAL A 127 -8.14 -0.48 17.17
N PRO A 128 -6.84 -0.52 16.84
CA PRO A 128 -5.81 -0.97 17.77
C PRO A 128 -5.68 -0.01 18.96
N GLU A 129 -4.99 -0.46 20.01
CA GLU A 129 -4.81 0.32 21.26
C GLU A 129 -4.22 1.72 21.01
N GLU A 130 -3.33 1.86 20.03
CA GLU A 130 -2.75 3.15 19.68
C GLU A 130 -3.79 4.15 19.17
N VAL A 131 -4.79 3.68 18.39
CA VAL A 131 -5.92 4.51 17.93
C VAL A 131 -6.78 4.94 19.11
N ARG A 132 -7.01 4.03 20.08
CA ARG A 132 -7.72 4.36 21.33
C ARG A 132 -7.00 5.45 22.11
N GLN A 133 -5.67 5.38 22.18
CA GLN A 133 -4.88 6.43 22.84
C GLN A 133 -5.01 7.79 22.15
N ILE A 134 -5.02 7.84 20.81
CA ILE A 134 -5.28 9.10 20.09
C ILE A 134 -6.71 9.58 20.31
N SER A 135 -7.71 8.70 20.36
CA SER A 135 -9.09 9.13 20.59
C SER A 135 -9.22 9.86 21.94
N HIS A 136 -8.52 9.40 22.99
CA HIS A 136 -8.48 10.10 24.28
C HIS A 136 -7.87 11.51 24.23
N VAL A 137 -6.96 11.77 23.30
CA VAL A 137 -6.32 13.09 23.11
C VAL A 137 -7.14 13.99 22.19
N ALA A 138 -7.71 13.43 21.13
CA ALA A 138 -8.38 14.17 20.07
C ALA A 138 -9.85 14.47 20.39
N MET A 139 -10.56 13.50 20.96
CA MET A 139 -12.00 13.53 21.18
C MET A 139 -12.36 14.22 22.50
N ARG A 140 -13.62 14.61 22.63
CA ARG A 140 -14.17 15.03 23.93
C ARG A 140 -14.42 13.81 24.80
N LYS A 141 -14.66 14.01 26.10
CA LYS A 141 -14.92 12.90 27.04
C LYS A 141 -16.22 12.15 26.75
N ASP A 142 -17.20 12.85 26.17
CA ASP A 142 -18.55 12.40 25.85
C ASP A 142 -18.69 11.97 24.39
N TYR A 143 -17.63 11.45 23.77
CA TYR A 143 -17.70 11.00 22.39
C TYR A 143 -18.47 9.68 22.28
N GLU A 144 -19.27 9.57 21.24
CA GLU A 144 -19.95 8.32 20.89
C GLU A 144 -19.00 7.44 20.05
N PHE A 145 -18.87 6.17 20.45
CA PHE A 145 -18.16 5.17 19.65
C PHE A 145 -19.16 4.38 18.82
N ILE A 146 -19.18 4.66 17.52
CA ILE A 146 -20.04 3.97 16.57
C ILE A 146 -19.23 2.85 15.95
N ASN A 147 -19.52 1.60 16.33
CA ASN A 147 -19.00 0.43 15.67
C ASN A 147 -20.04 -0.12 14.69
N THR A 148 -19.74 -0.07 13.39
CA THR A 148 -20.60 -0.62 12.34
C THR A 148 -20.21 -2.06 11.96
N VAL A 149 -19.23 -2.63 12.66
CA VAL A 149 -18.82 -4.04 12.54
C VAL A 149 -19.38 -4.76 13.76
N GLN A 150 -20.29 -5.72 13.58
CA GLN A 150 -20.82 -6.48 14.72
C GLN A 150 -19.69 -7.29 15.37
N GLU A 151 -19.77 -7.56 16.67
CA GLU A 151 -18.89 -8.54 17.30
C GLU A 151 -19.12 -9.91 16.63
N GLY A 152 -18.18 -10.33 15.77
CA GLY A 152 -18.27 -11.55 14.98
C GLY A 152 -18.59 -11.36 13.48
N ASP A 153 -18.94 -10.15 13.03
CA ASP A 153 -19.04 -9.86 11.59
C ASP A 153 -17.65 -9.57 11.03
N GLU A 154 -17.18 -10.42 10.12
CA GLU A 154 -15.93 -10.19 9.39
C GLU A 154 -16.02 -8.89 8.56
N GLU A 155 -15.17 -7.93 8.90
CA GLU A 155 -15.02 -6.58 8.31
C GLU A 155 -15.21 -6.49 6.77
N THR A 156 -16.39 -6.18 6.21
CA THR A 156 -16.54 -5.98 4.72
C THR A 156 -16.14 -7.19 3.84
N HIS A 157 -15.48 -8.21 4.40
CA HIS A 157 -14.82 -9.32 3.71
C HIS A 157 -15.80 -10.42 3.34
N SER A 158 -16.97 -10.46 3.96
CA SER A 158 -18.00 -11.48 3.67
C SER A 158 -18.46 -11.46 2.21
N GLN A 159 -18.33 -10.33 1.51
CA GLN A 159 -18.65 -10.20 0.07
C GLN A 159 -17.46 -10.55 -0.85
N VAL A 160 -16.28 -10.79 -0.28
CA VAL A 160 -15.08 -11.16 -1.03
C VAL A 160 -14.85 -12.66 -0.87
N ASN A 161 -14.88 -13.40 -1.97
CA ASN A 161 -14.45 -14.80 -1.95
C ASN A 161 -12.93 -14.84 -1.77
N GLN A 162 -12.49 -15.26 -0.58
CA GLN A 162 -11.10 -15.27 -0.17
C GLN A 162 -10.48 -16.65 -0.33
N MET A 163 -9.35 -16.69 -1.03
CA MET A 163 -8.59 -17.90 -1.31
C MET A 163 -7.12 -17.65 -0.99
N TYR A 164 -6.42 -18.69 -0.56
CA TYR A 164 -4.96 -18.69 -0.52
C TYR A 164 -4.39 -19.86 -1.34
N MET A 165 -3.20 -19.65 -1.90
CA MET A 165 -2.47 -20.66 -2.65
C MET A 165 -1.06 -20.76 -2.09
N ILE A 166 -0.59 -22.00 -1.90
CA ILE A 166 0.79 -22.28 -1.47
C ILE A 166 1.55 -22.89 -2.63
N ALA A 167 2.64 -22.25 -3.04
CA ALA A 167 3.47 -22.75 -4.12
C ALA A 167 4.95 -22.37 -3.96
N PRO A 168 5.90 -23.20 -4.41
CA PRO A 168 7.30 -22.81 -4.56
C PRO A 168 7.50 -21.50 -5.35
N LEU A 169 8.52 -20.72 -4.98
CA LEU A 169 8.77 -19.37 -5.55
C LEU A 169 8.99 -19.38 -7.07
N ASP A 170 9.58 -20.44 -7.61
CA ASP A 170 9.80 -20.64 -9.05
C ASP A 170 8.50 -20.80 -9.84
N LEU A 171 7.42 -21.23 -9.20
CA LEU A 171 6.10 -21.33 -9.81
C LEU A 171 5.26 -20.06 -9.67
N HIS A 172 5.65 -19.09 -8.83
CA HIS A 172 4.82 -17.91 -8.54
C HIS A 172 4.48 -17.08 -9.77
N PHE A 173 5.45 -16.80 -10.66
CA PHE A 173 5.18 -16.06 -11.90
C PHE A 173 4.23 -16.83 -12.82
N SER A 174 4.37 -18.15 -12.88
CA SER A 174 3.58 -19.03 -13.75
C SER A 174 2.14 -19.13 -13.25
N ILE A 175 1.94 -19.30 -11.95
CA ILE A 175 0.62 -19.29 -11.30
C ILE A 175 -0.04 -17.92 -11.46
N LEU A 176 0.69 -16.83 -11.18
CA LEU A 176 0.17 -15.47 -11.33
C LEU A 176 -0.32 -15.21 -12.75
N TYR A 177 0.47 -15.58 -13.76
CA TYR A 177 0.08 -15.41 -15.15
C TYR A 177 -1.14 -16.27 -15.53
N ASP A 178 -1.19 -17.54 -15.09
CA ASP A 178 -2.32 -18.44 -15.36
C ASP A 178 -3.62 -17.90 -14.75
N VAL A 179 -3.60 -17.48 -13.49
CA VAL A 179 -4.75 -16.89 -12.79
C VAL A 179 -5.22 -15.62 -13.51
N LEU A 180 -4.30 -14.70 -13.83
CA LEU A 180 -4.65 -13.47 -14.54
C LEU A 180 -5.25 -13.77 -15.92
N LYS A 181 -4.64 -14.69 -16.67
CA LYS A 181 -5.09 -15.06 -18.02
C LYS A 181 -6.49 -15.67 -18.00
N LYS A 182 -6.79 -16.54 -17.03
CA LYS A 182 -8.13 -17.12 -16.84
C LYS A 182 -9.15 -16.06 -16.49
N HIS A 183 -8.84 -15.17 -15.53
CA HIS A 183 -9.75 -14.07 -15.16
C HIS A 183 -10.04 -13.14 -16.35
N VAL A 184 -9.03 -12.82 -17.18
CA VAL A 184 -9.22 -12.05 -18.41
C VAL A 184 -10.14 -12.74 -19.42
N ALA A 185 -10.10 -14.08 -19.49
CA ALA A 185 -10.92 -14.85 -20.42
C ALA A 185 -12.38 -15.00 -19.94
N GLU A 186 -12.60 -15.02 -18.62
CA GLU A 186 -13.91 -15.16 -18.00
C GLU A 186 -14.68 -13.84 -17.93
N ASP A 187 -13.97 -12.71 -17.80
CA ASP A 187 -14.56 -11.39 -17.62
C ASP A 187 -13.95 -10.36 -18.59
N ALA A 188 -14.69 -9.97 -19.62
CA ALA A 188 -14.25 -8.97 -20.59
C ALA A 188 -14.08 -7.56 -20.00
N GLU A 189 -14.69 -7.29 -18.85
CA GLU A 189 -14.63 -6.02 -18.14
C GLU A 189 -13.66 -6.06 -16.94
N TYR A 190 -12.81 -7.10 -16.86
CA TYR A 190 -11.91 -7.35 -15.74
C TYR A 190 -11.18 -6.11 -15.24
N LYS A 191 -10.99 -6.06 -13.93
CA LYS A 191 -10.20 -5.01 -13.31
C LYS A 191 -9.50 -5.54 -12.09
N MET A 192 -8.20 -5.74 -12.23
CA MET A 192 -7.43 -6.53 -11.28
C MET A 192 -6.36 -5.70 -10.59
N ILE A 193 -6.05 -6.02 -9.34
CA ILE A 193 -4.91 -5.45 -8.63
C ILE A 193 -3.99 -6.57 -8.15
N VAL A 194 -2.72 -6.49 -8.51
CA VAL A 194 -1.67 -7.39 -8.03
C VAL A 194 -0.79 -6.62 -7.05
N PHE A 195 -0.90 -6.94 -5.77
CA PHE A 195 -0.05 -6.38 -4.72
C PHE A 195 1.25 -7.19 -4.57
N CYS A 196 2.37 -6.48 -4.47
CA CYS A 196 3.69 -7.07 -4.23
C CYS A 196 4.32 -6.52 -2.95
N THR A 197 5.24 -7.28 -2.36
CA THR A 197 5.90 -6.95 -1.08
C THR A 197 6.72 -5.66 -1.10
N THR A 198 7.36 -5.33 -2.23
CA THR A 198 8.19 -4.13 -2.33
C THR A 198 8.05 -3.43 -3.68
N ALA A 199 8.39 -2.14 -3.73
CA ALA A 199 8.42 -1.35 -4.95
C ALA A 199 9.27 -1.94 -6.09
N MET A 200 10.42 -2.57 -5.79
CA MET A 200 11.26 -3.15 -6.85
C MET A 200 10.78 -4.52 -7.31
N VAL A 201 10.15 -5.30 -6.41
CA VAL A 201 9.44 -6.53 -6.80
C VAL A 201 8.21 -6.19 -7.66
N THR A 202 7.49 -5.12 -7.31
CA THR A 202 6.38 -4.57 -8.12
C THR A 202 6.85 -4.28 -9.55
N LYS A 203 8.00 -3.61 -9.70
CA LYS A 203 8.61 -3.33 -11.01
C LYS A 203 8.95 -4.59 -11.79
N LEU A 204 9.60 -5.55 -11.14
CA LEU A 204 9.92 -6.84 -11.75
C LEU A 204 8.67 -7.57 -12.25
N VAL A 205 7.63 -7.69 -11.40
CA VAL A 205 6.37 -8.33 -11.77
C VAL A 205 5.71 -7.60 -12.93
N ALA A 206 5.65 -6.26 -12.91
CA ALA A 206 5.11 -5.47 -14.00
C ALA A 206 5.86 -5.67 -15.33
N GLU A 207 7.19 -5.74 -15.29
CA GLU A 207 8.02 -6.02 -16.46
C GLU A 207 7.79 -7.43 -17.02
N VAL A 208 7.72 -8.45 -16.16
CA VAL A 208 7.38 -9.83 -16.59
C VAL A 208 6.00 -9.88 -17.25
N LEU A 209 4.96 -9.33 -16.61
CA LEU A 209 3.60 -9.34 -17.15
C LEU A 209 3.48 -8.52 -18.46
N SER A 210 4.28 -7.46 -18.61
CA SER A 210 4.37 -6.68 -19.85
C SER A 210 5.02 -7.50 -21.00
N GLN A 211 6.06 -8.27 -20.70
CA GLN A 211 6.64 -9.22 -21.68
C GLN A 211 5.63 -10.28 -22.12
N LEU A 212 4.70 -10.64 -21.23
CA LEU A 212 3.58 -11.56 -21.47
C LEU A 212 2.37 -10.89 -22.15
N LYS A 213 2.50 -9.62 -22.56
CA LYS A 213 1.49 -8.86 -23.33
C LYS A 213 0.17 -8.63 -22.59
N LEU A 214 0.18 -8.64 -21.25
CA LEU A 214 -0.98 -8.24 -20.46
C LEU A 214 -1.12 -6.71 -20.39
N ASN A 215 -2.36 -6.23 -20.36
CA ASN A 215 -2.65 -4.79 -20.26
C ASN A 215 -2.47 -4.29 -18.81
N ILE A 216 -1.22 -3.99 -18.46
CA ILE A 216 -0.83 -3.65 -17.09
C ILE A 216 -0.54 -2.15 -16.91
N ARG A 217 -0.70 -1.66 -15.69
CA ARG A 217 -0.14 -0.41 -15.20
C ARG A 217 0.62 -0.67 -13.92
N GLU A 218 1.66 0.11 -13.69
CA GLU A 218 2.58 -0.09 -12.56
C GLU A 218 2.57 1.14 -11.65
N ILE A 219 2.36 0.94 -10.34
CA ILE A 219 2.35 2.02 -9.35
C ILE A 219 3.10 1.60 -8.08
N HIS A 220 4.08 2.41 -7.66
CA HIS A 220 4.85 2.17 -6.44
C HIS A 220 5.60 3.45 -6.04
N SER A 221 6.29 3.42 -4.91
CA SER A 221 6.98 4.58 -4.33
C SER A 221 8.13 5.17 -5.15
N ARG A 222 8.67 4.45 -6.14
CA ARG A 222 9.74 4.98 -7.00
C ARG A 222 9.22 5.68 -8.24
N LYS A 223 7.92 5.59 -8.54
CA LYS A 223 7.29 6.41 -9.57
C LYS A 223 7.14 7.85 -9.05
N SER A 224 7.25 8.82 -9.96
CA SER A 224 6.99 10.22 -9.61
C SER A 224 5.51 10.41 -9.24
N GLN A 225 5.20 11.40 -8.40
CA GLN A 225 3.81 11.70 -8.01
C GLN A 225 2.91 11.91 -9.24
N SER A 226 3.39 12.64 -10.25
CA SER A 226 2.63 12.87 -11.50
C SER A 226 2.31 11.57 -12.23
N ALA A 227 3.29 10.65 -12.35
CA ALA A 227 3.07 9.35 -12.97
C ALA A 227 2.03 8.53 -12.20
N ARG A 228 2.08 8.55 -10.86
CA ARG A 228 1.10 7.85 -10.03
C ARG A 228 -0.30 8.42 -10.14
N THR A 229 -0.45 9.75 -10.09
CA THR A 229 -1.76 10.40 -10.29
C THR A 229 -2.34 10.03 -11.64
N LYS A 230 -1.53 10.05 -12.71
CA LYS A 230 -1.96 9.63 -14.05
C LYS A 230 -2.44 8.19 -14.08
N VAL A 231 -1.66 7.25 -13.53
CA VAL A 231 -2.01 5.82 -13.50
C VAL A 231 -3.24 5.56 -12.63
N SER A 232 -3.34 6.18 -11.46
CA SER A 232 -4.50 6.06 -10.58
C SER A 232 -5.78 6.60 -11.24
N ASP A 233 -5.68 7.71 -11.96
CA ASP A 233 -6.83 8.29 -12.68
C ASP A 233 -7.25 7.44 -13.88
N GLU A 234 -6.29 6.88 -14.61
CA GLU A 234 -6.54 5.94 -15.70
C GLU A 234 -7.22 4.68 -15.16
N PHE A 235 -6.61 4.02 -14.17
CA PHE A 235 -7.15 2.81 -13.58
C PHE A 235 -8.53 3.05 -12.97
N ARG A 236 -8.80 4.21 -12.37
CA ARG A 236 -10.13 4.54 -11.84
C ARG A 236 -11.21 4.56 -12.94
N LYS A 237 -10.90 5.13 -14.11
CA LYS A 237 -11.87 5.38 -15.20
C LYS A 237 -12.02 4.22 -16.17
N SER A 238 -10.99 3.38 -16.29
CA SER A 238 -10.92 2.31 -17.28
C SER A 238 -11.36 0.95 -16.72
N LYS A 239 -11.67 0.05 -17.65
CA LYS A 239 -11.89 -1.40 -17.46
C LYS A 239 -10.87 -2.16 -18.31
N GLY A 240 -10.75 -3.47 -18.11
CA GLY A 240 -9.80 -4.31 -18.84
C GLY A 240 -8.33 -3.98 -18.52
N LEU A 241 -8.02 -3.73 -17.25
CA LEU A 241 -6.69 -3.33 -16.78
C LEU A 241 -6.25 -4.12 -15.56
N ILE A 242 -4.93 -4.34 -15.47
CA ILE A 242 -4.27 -4.92 -14.31
C ILE A 242 -3.37 -3.86 -13.68
N LEU A 243 -3.61 -3.49 -12.42
CA LEU A 243 -2.73 -2.61 -11.67
C LEU A 243 -1.76 -3.45 -10.83
N VAL A 244 -0.47 -3.40 -11.18
CA VAL A 244 0.60 -3.98 -10.36
C VAL A 244 1.09 -2.92 -9.38
N SER A 245 0.91 -3.16 -8.09
CA SER A 245 1.09 -2.16 -7.05
C SER A 245 1.89 -2.65 -5.85
N SER A 246 2.64 -1.75 -5.21
CA SER A 246 3.09 -1.94 -3.83
C SER A 246 2.00 -1.45 -2.86
N ASP A 247 2.34 -1.24 -1.57
CA ASP A 247 1.37 -0.74 -0.59
C ASP A 247 0.91 0.72 -0.77
N VAL A 248 1.32 1.37 -1.87
CA VAL A 248 0.87 2.73 -2.19
C VAL A 248 -0.62 2.79 -2.53
N SER A 249 -1.16 1.74 -3.16
CA SER A 249 -2.57 1.67 -3.56
C SER A 249 -3.47 0.90 -2.57
N ALA A 250 -2.90 0.35 -1.50
CA ALA A 250 -3.62 -0.58 -0.62
C ALA A 250 -4.68 0.10 0.26
N ARG A 251 -4.59 1.40 0.50
CA ARG A 251 -5.41 2.13 1.48
C ARG A 251 -5.85 3.48 0.92
N GLY A 252 -7.05 3.95 1.28
CA GLY A 252 -7.58 5.25 0.89
C GLY A 252 -7.95 5.48 -0.59
N VAL A 253 -7.36 4.75 -1.54
CA VAL A 253 -7.68 4.95 -2.97
C VAL A 253 -8.94 4.18 -3.38
N ASP A 254 -9.93 4.88 -3.93
CA ASP A 254 -11.16 4.28 -4.47
C ASP A 254 -10.99 3.96 -5.95
N TYR A 255 -10.92 2.65 -6.23
CA TYR A 255 -11.00 2.08 -7.56
C TYR A 255 -12.32 1.32 -7.67
N PRO A 256 -13.32 1.85 -8.40
CA PRO A 256 -14.58 1.17 -8.56
C PRO A 256 -14.38 -0.10 -9.39
N ASP A 257 -15.21 -1.11 -9.09
CA ASP A 257 -15.40 -2.32 -9.90
C ASP A 257 -14.15 -3.18 -10.06
N VAL A 258 -13.29 -3.23 -9.03
CA VAL A 258 -12.17 -4.18 -8.98
C VAL A 258 -12.74 -5.58 -8.79
N THR A 259 -12.48 -6.48 -9.73
CA THR A 259 -13.04 -7.84 -9.79
C THR A 259 -12.17 -8.86 -9.06
N LEU A 260 -10.85 -8.65 -9.07
CA LEU A 260 -9.88 -9.54 -8.44
C LEU A 260 -8.73 -8.78 -7.79
N VAL A 261 -8.40 -9.15 -6.56
CA VAL A 261 -7.20 -8.73 -5.85
C VAL A 261 -6.29 -9.94 -5.64
N ILE A 262 -5.06 -9.88 -6.14
CA ILE A 262 -4.03 -10.89 -5.89
C ILE A 262 -2.94 -10.27 -5.03
N GLN A 263 -2.57 -10.92 -3.93
CA GLN A 263 -1.45 -10.53 -3.08
C GLN A 263 -0.34 -11.56 -3.25
N VAL A 264 0.81 -11.13 -3.80
CA VAL A 264 1.96 -12.00 -4.06
C VAL A 264 3.02 -11.79 -2.98
N GLY A 265 3.27 -12.85 -2.21
CA GLY A 265 4.17 -12.86 -1.07
C GLY A 265 3.55 -12.27 0.19
N LEU A 266 4.30 -12.38 1.28
CA LEU A 266 3.88 -12.05 2.63
C LEU A 266 3.44 -10.57 2.79
N PRO A 267 2.20 -10.28 3.22
CA PRO A 267 1.80 -8.96 3.69
C PRO A 267 2.60 -8.56 4.94
N ALA A 268 2.75 -7.25 5.18
CA ALA A 268 3.52 -6.77 6.33
C ALA A 268 2.90 -7.17 7.68
N ASP A 269 1.58 -7.15 7.73
CA ASP A 269 0.74 -7.43 8.89
C ASP A 269 -0.70 -7.76 8.42
N ARG A 270 -1.55 -8.12 9.39
CA ARG A 270 -2.95 -8.49 9.19
C ARG A 270 -3.74 -7.34 8.59
N GLU A 271 -3.55 -6.15 9.13
CA GLU A 271 -4.23 -4.92 8.71
C GLU A 271 -3.92 -4.65 7.24
N GLN A 272 -2.66 -4.77 6.83
CA GLN A 272 -2.27 -4.58 5.44
C GLN A 272 -2.92 -5.60 4.50
N TYR A 273 -3.09 -6.86 4.91
CA TYR A 273 -3.84 -7.85 4.15
C TYR A 273 -5.30 -7.41 3.94
N ILE A 274 -5.98 -7.03 5.02
CA ILE A 274 -7.37 -6.56 5.03
C ILE A 274 -7.56 -5.37 4.08
N HIS A 275 -6.66 -4.39 4.15
CA HIS A 275 -6.81 -3.19 3.33
C HIS A 275 -6.60 -3.44 1.83
N ARG A 276 -5.62 -4.28 1.50
CA ARG A 276 -5.38 -4.74 0.12
C ARG A 276 -6.61 -5.47 -0.40
N LEU A 277 -7.16 -6.39 0.38
CA LEU A 277 -8.36 -7.15 0.04
C LEU A 277 -9.58 -6.24 -0.17
N GLY A 278 -9.78 -5.26 0.71
CA GLY A 278 -10.85 -4.25 0.60
C GLY A 278 -10.73 -3.28 -0.58
N ARG A 279 -9.87 -3.55 -1.57
CA ARG A 279 -9.92 -2.89 -2.88
C ARG A 279 -10.99 -3.50 -3.81
N THR A 280 -11.40 -4.74 -3.56
CA THR A 280 -12.55 -5.38 -4.21
C THR A 280 -13.72 -5.47 -3.22
N GLY A 281 -14.87 -6.06 -3.62
CA GLY A 281 -16.01 -6.25 -2.71
C GLY A 281 -16.74 -4.96 -2.32
N ARG A 282 -16.64 -3.89 -3.13
CA ARG A 282 -17.13 -2.54 -2.76
C ARG A 282 -18.55 -2.29 -3.24
N LYS A 283 -19.30 -1.51 -2.45
CA LYS A 283 -20.65 -1.02 -2.79
C LYS A 283 -21.64 -2.15 -3.13
N GLY A 284 -21.58 -3.25 -2.38
CA GLY A 284 -22.48 -4.39 -2.56
C GLY A 284 -22.13 -5.29 -3.76
N LYS A 285 -20.97 -5.10 -4.40
CA LYS A 285 -20.49 -5.97 -5.47
C LYS A 285 -19.64 -7.09 -4.89
N GLU A 286 -19.74 -8.27 -5.52
CA GLU A 286 -18.85 -9.38 -5.23
C GLU A 286 -17.41 -9.07 -5.67
N GLY A 287 -16.46 -9.72 -5.00
CA GLY A 287 -15.05 -9.62 -5.30
C GLY A 287 -14.32 -10.94 -5.06
N GLN A 288 -13.18 -11.12 -5.70
CA GLN A 288 -12.30 -12.25 -5.44
C GLN A 288 -10.96 -11.77 -4.87
N GLY A 289 -10.46 -12.50 -3.87
CA GLY A 289 -9.17 -12.24 -3.23
C GLY A 289 -8.30 -13.48 -3.21
N ILE A 290 -7.09 -13.40 -3.77
CA ILE A 290 -6.12 -14.51 -3.76
C ILE A 290 -4.86 -14.09 -3.03
N LEU A 291 -4.45 -14.86 -2.02
CA LEU A 291 -3.17 -14.72 -1.35
C LEU A 291 -2.22 -15.83 -1.81
N LEU A 292 -1.22 -15.47 -2.62
CA LEU A 292 -0.21 -16.40 -3.13
C LEU A 292 1.05 -16.34 -2.26
N LEU A 293 1.33 -17.45 -1.57
CA LEU A 293 2.43 -17.56 -0.62
C LEU A 293 3.40 -18.69 -1.00
N ALA A 294 4.66 -18.51 -0.63
CA ALA A 294 5.62 -19.59 -0.56
C ALA A 294 5.38 -20.46 0.69
N PRO A 295 5.80 -21.74 0.71
CA PRO A 295 5.56 -22.63 1.86
C PRO A 295 6.04 -22.08 3.20
N TRP A 296 7.16 -21.35 3.20
CA TRP A 296 7.73 -20.75 4.41
C TRP A 296 7.01 -19.48 4.87
N GLU A 297 6.11 -18.91 4.06
CA GLU A 297 5.26 -17.76 4.40
C GLU A 297 3.91 -18.17 4.99
N MET A 298 3.57 -19.47 4.95
CA MET A 298 2.29 -20.03 5.43
C MET A 298 1.97 -19.65 6.88
N HIS A 299 2.99 -19.37 7.71
CA HIS A 299 2.81 -18.91 9.08
C HIS A 299 1.94 -17.63 9.18
N PHE A 300 1.78 -16.87 8.09
CA PHE A 300 0.92 -15.69 8.06
C PHE A 300 -0.55 -16.02 8.26
N LEU A 301 -0.98 -17.19 7.78
CA LEU A 301 -2.37 -17.63 7.85
C LEU A 301 -2.88 -17.70 9.30
N SER A 302 -1.99 -17.93 10.27
CA SER A 302 -2.37 -17.89 11.70
C SER A 302 -2.78 -16.51 12.20
N THR A 303 -2.41 -15.42 11.49
CA THR A 303 -2.78 -14.05 11.87
C THR A 303 -4.12 -13.60 11.28
N VAL A 304 -4.67 -14.39 10.36
CA VAL A 304 -5.92 -14.15 9.63
C VAL A 304 -6.82 -15.40 9.69
N ASN A 305 -6.65 -16.24 10.72
CA ASN A 305 -7.34 -17.52 10.86
C ASN A 305 -8.82 -17.39 11.21
N ASP A 306 -9.21 -16.23 11.69
CA ASP A 306 -10.57 -15.79 11.96
C ASP A 306 -11.25 -15.21 10.72
N LEU A 307 -10.53 -15.05 9.61
CA LEU A 307 -11.12 -14.70 8.31
C LEU A 307 -11.46 -15.98 7.55
N SER A 308 -12.60 -15.97 6.84
CA SER A 308 -13.08 -17.08 6.04
C SER A 308 -12.28 -17.27 4.73
N ILE A 309 -10.99 -17.62 4.84
CA ILE A 309 -10.08 -17.83 3.71
C ILE A 309 -9.96 -19.33 3.40
N SER A 310 -10.39 -19.71 2.21
CA SER A 310 -10.33 -21.11 1.74
C SER A 310 -8.97 -21.45 1.10
N GLU A 311 -8.51 -22.68 1.27
CA GLU A 311 -7.35 -23.17 0.51
C GLU A 311 -7.75 -23.44 -0.93
N ALA A 312 -7.01 -22.87 -1.86
CA ALA A 312 -7.11 -23.17 -3.28
C ALA A 312 -5.89 -23.98 -3.71
N ALA A 313 -6.11 -25.11 -4.36
CA ALA A 313 -5.03 -25.86 -4.97
C ALA A 313 -4.30 -24.96 -5.96
N ALA A 314 -2.98 -24.81 -5.77
CA ALA A 314 -2.15 -24.13 -6.76
C ALA A 314 -2.35 -24.86 -8.11
N PRO A 315 -2.73 -24.14 -9.18
CA PRO A 315 -3.04 -24.79 -10.45
C PRO A 315 -1.80 -25.55 -10.93
N SER A 316 -2.01 -26.76 -11.45
CA SER A 316 -0.96 -27.47 -12.19
C SER A 316 -0.64 -26.64 -13.43
N VAL A 317 0.38 -25.79 -13.34
CA VAL A 317 0.68 -24.86 -14.43
C VAL A 317 1.23 -25.66 -15.60
N ASP A 318 0.54 -25.61 -16.73
CA ASP A 318 0.93 -26.30 -17.96
C ASP A 318 2.38 -25.94 -18.33
N SER A 319 3.14 -26.95 -18.73
CA SER A 319 4.46 -26.84 -19.37
C SER A 319 4.55 -25.71 -20.40
N SER A 320 3.49 -25.49 -21.19
CA SER A 320 3.41 -24.41 -22.17
C SER A 320 3.43 -23.02 -21.53
N ILE A 321 2.68 -22.82 -20.44
CA ILE A 321 2.66 -21.59 -19.65
C ILE A 321 4.02 -21.36 -19.00
N GLN A 322 4.60 -22.40 -18.38
CA GLN A 322 5.90 -22.29 -17.73
C GLN A 322 6.99 -21.89 -18.74
N ALA A 323 6.97 -22.45 -19.95
CA ALA A 323 7.92 -22.08 -21.00
C ALA A 323 7.79 -20.60 -21.41
N VAL A 324 6.56 -20.13 -21.65
CA VAL A 324 6.29 -18.73 -22.05
C VAL A 324 6.66 -17.75 -20.93
N VAL A 325 6.38 -18.10 -19.67
CA VAL A 325 6.74 -17.28 -18.50
C VAL A 325 8.24 -17.25 -18.29
N LYS A 326 8.92 -18.39 -18.40
CA LYS A 326 10.39 -18.47 -18.30
C LYS A 326 11.06 -17.58 -19.35
N ASP A 327 10.58 -17.63 -20.59
CA ASP A 327 11.04 -16.78 -21.70
C ASP A 327 10.72 -15.27 -21.49
N ALA A 328 9.58 -14.94 -20.88
CA ALA A 328 9.30 -13.57 -20.47
C ALA A 328 10.26 -13.09 -19.37
N VAL A 329 10.55 -13.92 -18.38
CA VAL A 329 11.48 -13.63 -17.28
C VAL A 329 12.90 -13.43 -17.79
N THR A 330 13.37 -14.18 -18.79
CA THR A 330 14.72 -13.99 -19.36
C THR A 330 14.86 -12.65 -20.09
N ARG A 331 13.78 -12.14 -20.70
CA ARG A 331 13.75 -10.82 -21.37
C ARG A 331 13.77 -9.62 -20.42
N VAL A 332 13.50 -9.82 -19.13
CA VAL A 332 13.56 -8.72 -18.16
C VAL A 332 15.00 -8.28 -17.92
N GLU A 333 15.22 -6.96 -17.91
CA GLU A 333 16.54 -6.37 -17.70
C GLU A 333 17.18 -6.82 -16.38
N MET A 334 18.49 -7.13 -16.44
CA MET A 334 19.25 -7.58 -15.26
C MET A 334 19.14 -6.58 -14.11
N LYS A 335 19.22 -5.27 -14.39
CA LYS A 335 19.13 -4.19 -13.39
C LYS A 335 17.83 -4.25 -12.56
N SER A 336 16.72 -4.64 -13.18
CA SER A 336 15.45 -4.83 -12.47
C SER A 336 15.51 -6.01 -11.53
N LYS A 337 16.09 -7.14 -11.97
CA LYS A 337 16.28 -8.35 -11.16
C LYS A 337 17.21 -8.09 -9.97
N GLU A 338 18.32 -7.39 -10.18
CA GLU A 338 19.25 -7.00 -9.11
C GLU A 338 18.56 -6.12 -8.05
N SER A 339 17.80 -5.12 -8.51
CA SER A 339 17.08 -4.21 -7.62
C SER A 339 15.97 -4.92 -6.85
N ALA A 340 15.26 -5.85 -7.50
CA ALA A 340 14.23 -6.68 -6.88
C ALA A 340 14.83 -7.62 -5.84
N TYR A 341 15.91 -8.33 -6.17
CA TYR A 341 16.67 -9.19 -5.24
C TYR A 341 17.06 -8.45 -3.97
N GLN A 342 17.69 -7.28 -4.12
CA GLN A 342 18.13 -6.47 -2.98
C GLN A 342 16.95 -5.99 -2.12
N ALA A 343 15.84 -5.58 -2.75
CA ALA A 343 14.65 -5.13 -2.03
C ALA A 343 13.97 -6.28 -1.28
N TRP A 344 13.83 -7.42 -1.95
CA TRP A 344 13.27 -8.66 -1.41
C TRP A 344 14.08 -9.12 -0.19
N LEU A 345 15.41 -9.25 -0.32
CA LEU A 345 16.27 -9.71 0.77
C LEU A 345 16.08 -8.86 2.02
N GLY A 346 16.11 -7.54 1.85
CA GLY A 346 15.98 -6.68 3.01
C GLY A 346 14.56 -6.65 3.60
N TYR A 347 13.51 -6.83 2.79
CA TYR A 347 12.13 -6.94 3.29
C TYR A 347 12.02 -8.13 4.27
N TYR A 348 12.47 -9.31 3.86
CA TYR A 348 12.44 -10.49 4.74
C TYR A 348 13.50 -10.46 5.83
N ASN A 349 14.60 -9.71 5.66
CA ASN A 349 15.53 -9.41 6.74
C ASN A 349 14.91 -8.53 7.85
N SER A 350 13.84 -7.79 7.54
CA SER A 350 13.10 -7.00 8.52
C SER A 350 11.98 -7.79 9.21
N ASN A 351 11.59 -8.92 8.62
CA ASN A 351 10.56 -9.80 9.18
C ASN A 351 11.12 -10.59 10.37
N LYS A 352 10.45 -10.52 11.53
CA LYS A 352 10.92 -11.14 12.78
C LYS A 352 10.97 -12.67 12.73
N SER A 353 10.13 -13.34 11.95
CA SER A 353 10.12 -14.81 11.87
C SER A 353 11.30 -15.34 11.05
N ILE A 354 11.68 -14.61 10.00
CA ILE A 354 12.71 -15.04 9.04
C ILE A 354 14.09 -14.49 9.39
N SER A 355 14.16 -13.24 9.86
CA SER A 355 15.42 -12.55 10.12
C SER A 355 16.27 -13.16 11.25
N ARG A 356 15.70 -14.04 12.08
CA ARG A 356 16.41 -14.74 13.17
C ARG A 356 17.46 -15.73 12.64
N ASP A 357 17.18 -16.39 11.53
CA ASP A 357 18.08 -17.34 10.89
C ASP A 357 18.61 -16.73 9.58
N LYS A 358 19.82 -16.14 9.66
CA LYS A 358 20.45 -15.50 8.50
C LYS A 358 20.82 -16.51 7.41
N ALA A 359 21.19 -17.74 7.78
CA ALA A 359 21.53 -18.77 6.80
C ALA A 359 20.28 -19.21 6.01
N ARG A 360 19.14 -19.36 6.70
CA ARG A 360 17.84 -19.57 6.05
C ARG A 360 17.46 -18.40 5.15
N LEU A 361 17.59 -17.15 5.61
CA LEU A 361 17.31 -15.97 4.79
C LEU A 361 18.12 -15.97 3.48
N VAL A 362 19.41 -16.32 3.53
CA VAL A 362 20.26 -16.39 2.33
C VAL A 362 19.80 -17.48 1.36
N ARG A 363 19.47 -18.67 1.86
CA ARG A 363 18.91 -19.75 1.02
C ARG A 363 17.60 -19.32 0.33
N LEU A 364 16.69 -18.71 1.08
CA LEU A 364 15.43 -18.21 0.51
C LEU A 364 15.66 -17.08 -0.51
N ALA A 365 16.68 -16.25 -0.30
CA ALA A 365 17.06 -15.24 -1.29
C ALA A 365 17.61 -15.88 -2.56
N GLU A 366 18.41 -16.95 -2.44
CA GLU A 366 18.87 -17.73 -3.57
C GLU A 366 17.70 -18.35 -4.35
N ASP A 367 16.72 -18.95 -3.67
CA ASP A 367 15.49 -19.46 -4.31
C ASP A 367 14.75 -18.34 -5.07
N PHE A 368 14.63 -17.15 -4.49
CA PHE A 368 14.04 -15.99 -5.16
C PHE A 368 14.88 -15.51 -6.36
N SER A 369 16.20 -15.62 -6.29
CA SER A 369 17.07 -15.32 -7.44
C SER A 369 16.84 -16.31 -8.58
N GLN A 370 16.73 -17.60 -8.26
CA GLN A 370 16.48 -18.66 -9.23
C GLN A 370 15.10 -18.52 -9.88
N SER A 371 14.08 -18.10 -9.14
CA SER A 371 12.74 -17.83 -9.72
C SER A 371 12.74 -16.69 -10.75
N MET A 372 13.73 -15.79 -10.69
CA MET A 372 13.97 -14.76 -11.72
C MET A 372 14.84 -15.24 -12.89
N GLY A 373 15.11 -16.56 -12.97
CA GLY A 373 15.92 -17.17 -14.02
C GLY A 373 17.41 -16.91 -13.89
N LEU A 374 17.91 -16.55 -12.70
CA LEU A 374 19.33 -16.28 -12.47
C LEU A 374 20.03 -17.54 -11.93
N GLN A 375 21.13 -17.92 -12.58
CA GLN A 375 21.99 -19.02 -12.14
C GLN A 375 22.83 -18.64 -10.92
N VAL A 376 23.13 -17.36 -10.76
CA VAL A 376 23.94 -16.85 -9.64
C VAL A 376 23.23 -15.65 -9.03
N PRO A 377 23.04 -15.61 -7.70
CA PRO A 377 22.45 -14.45 -7.02
C PRO A 377 23.17 -13.14 -7.36
N PRO A 378 22.44 -12.03 -7.55
CA PRO A 378 23.04 -10.71 -7.72
C PRO A 378 23.98 -10.32 -6.57
N ALA A 379 25.06 -9.63 -6.90
CA ALA A 379 25.93 -9.04 -5.89
C ALA A 379 25.28 -7.79 -5.29
N ILE A 380 25.39 -7.63 -3.96
CA ILE A 380 24.84 -6.49 -3.23
C ILE A 380 25.98 -5.55 -2.82
N PRO A 381 25.85 -4.23 -3.02
CA PRO A 381 26.87 -3.28 -2.57
C PRO A 381 27.22 -3.44 -1.08
N LYS A 382 28.52 -3.48 -0.74
CA LYS A 382 28.98 -3.68 0.65
C LYS A 382 28.34 -2.74 1.67
N LEU A 383 28.12 -1.47 1.28
CA LEU A 383 27.47 -0.47 2.14
C LEU A 383 26.03 -0.86 2.48
N ILE A 384 25.31 -1.50 1.56
CA ILE A 384 23.93 -1.93 1.75
C ILE A 384 23.87 -3.15 2.66
N LEU A 385 24.75 -4.14 2.45
CA LEU A 385 24.90 -5.27 3.36
C LEU A 385 25.20 -4.81 4.78
N ARG A 386 26.10 -3.83 4.94
CA ARG A 386 26.41 -3.23 6.26
C ARG A 386 25.17 -2.60 6.90
N LYS A 387 24.38 -1.85 6.14
CA LYS A 387 23.13 -1.23 6.64
C LYS A 387 22.04 -2.25 6.97
N MET A 388 22.06 -3.43 6.34
CA MET A 388 21.17 -4.56 6.64
C MET A 388 21.68 -5.43 7.79
N GLY A 389 22.91 -5.23 8.28
CA GLY A 389 23.54 -6.10 9.27
C GLY A 389 23.94 -7.47 8.70
N LEU A 390 24.23 -7.54 7.40
CA LEU A 390 24.50 -8.78 6.65
C LEU A 390 25.94 -8.88 6.11
N SER A 391 26.86 -7.99 6.54
CA SER A 391 28.22 -7.89 5.96
C SER A 391 29.05 -9.17 6.02
N ASN A 392 28.84 -10.02 7.02
CA ASN A 392 29.64 -11.22 7.27
C ASN A 392 28.80 -12.50 7.16
N VAL A 393 27.64 -12.45 6.49
CA VAL A 393 26.78 -13.62 6.34
C VAL A 393 27.24 -14.42 5.11
N PRO A 394 27.65 -15.69 5.27
CA PRO A 394 28.06 -16.54 4.15
C PRO A 394 26.96 -16.70 3.11
N GLY A 395 27.35 -16.86 1.84
CA GLY A 395 26.44 -17.06 0.70
C GLY A 395 25.91 -15.77 0.06
N LEU A 396 26.07 -14.61 0.68
CA LEU A 396 25.78 -13.33 0.03
C LEU A 396 26.97 -12.84 -0.79
N ARG A 397 26.73 -12.52 -2.06
CA ARG A 397 27.74 -11.90 -2.93
C ARG A 397 27.78 -10.40 -2.67
N SER A 398 28.98 -9.85 -2.52
CA SER A 398 29.19 -8.41 -2.36
C SER A 398 29.85 -7.79 -3.59
N ALA A 399 29.37 -6.62 -4.02
CA ALA A 399 30.02 -5.77 -5.03
C ALA A 399 30.72 -4.58 -4.37
#